data_AF-A0A959BUJ4-F1
#
_entry.id   AF-A0A959BUJ4-F1
#
_cell.length_a   1.000
_cell.length_b   1.000
_cell.length_c   1.000
_cell.angle_alpha   90.00
_cell.angle_beta   90.00
_cell.angle_gamma   90.00
#
_symmetry.space_group_name_H-M   'P 1'
#
loop_
_entity.id
_entity.type
_entity.pdbx_description
1 polymer ?
#
loop_
_entity_poly.entity_id
_entity_poly.type
_entity_poly.pdbx_seq_one_letter_code
_entity_poly.pdbx_strand_id
1 'polypeptide(L)'
;GDYVSSLPPVTLQMVHEQLYLESFIRPVVAWNTVRRTKVPTLSPPSNATITTILKRFNYPPDEVASNPNTPVNVNTDVPQWFEN
;
A
#
# COMPACT_ATOMS: atom_id res chain seq x y z
N GLY A 1 -18.32 28.84 -24.06
CA GLY A 1 -17.31 27.79 -23.82
C GLY A 1 -17.98 26.71 -23.02
N ASP A 2 -17.84 25.46 -23.39
CA ASP A 2 -18.52 24.35 -22.72
C ASP A 2 -17.86 24.06 -21.35
N TYR A 3 -18.63 23.71 -20.32
CA TYR A 3 -18.15 23.59 -18.93
C TYR A 3 -16.93 22.67 -18.82
N VAL A 4 -16.92 21.58 -19.60
CA VAL A 4 -15.84 20.59 -19.66
C VAL A 4 -14.49 21.21 -20.05
N SER A 5 -14.50 22.22 -20.93
CA SER A 5 -13.28 22.90 -21.39
C SER A 5 -12.67 23.85 -20.36
N SER A 6 -13.40 24.17 -19.27
CA SER A 6 -12.94 25.04 -18.18
C SER A 6 -12.32 24.28 -17.00
N LEU A 7 -12.42 22.94 -17.01
CA LEU A 7 -11.93 22.11 -15.92
C LEU A 7 -10.40 21.95 -15.98
N PRO A 8 -9.73 21.88 -14.81
CA PRO A 8 -8.31 21.58 -14.77
C PRO A 8 -8.03 20.18 -15.33
N PRO A 9 -6.84 19.94 -15.91
CA PRO A 9 -6.44 18.62 -16.37
C PRO A 9 -6.47 17.60 -15.23
N VAL A 10 -6.97 16.40 -15.51
CA VAL A 10 -6.91 15.28 -14.56
C VAL A 10 -5.46 14.83 -14.39
N THR A 11 -5.00 14.76 -13.15
CA THR A 11 -3.66 14.25 -12.81
C THR A 11 -3.73 12.80 -12.34
N LEU A 12 -2.61 12.07 -12.45
CA LEU A 12 -2.52 10.72 -11.88
C LEU A 12 -2.75 10.68 -10.37
N GLN A 13 -2.39 11.75 -9.66
CA GLN A 13 -2.66 11.86 -8.23
C GLN A 13 -4.16 11.89 -7.94
N MET A 14 -4.94 12.67 -8.69
CA MET A 14 -6.41 12.70 -8.54
C MET A 14 -7.01 11.31 -8.80
N VAL A 15 -6.52 10.59 -9.80
CA VAL A 15 -6.95 9.22 -10.08
C VAL A 15 -6.64 8.30 -8.90
N HIS A 16 -5.43 8.36 -8.33
CA HIS A 16 -5.04 7.53 -7.20
C HIS A 16 -5.80 7.87 -5.91
N GLU A 17 -6.12 9.14 -5.68
CA GLU A 17 -6.96 9.57 -4.55
C GLU A 17 -8.38 9.00 -4.66
N GLN A 18 -8.99 9.10 -5.85
CA GLN A 18 -10.31 8.52 -6.07
C GLN A 18 -10.29 6.99 -5.98
N LEU A 19 -9.24 6.34 -6.48
CA LEU A 19 -9.06 4.89 -6.35
C LEU A 19 -8.95 4.45 -4.88
N TYR A 20 -8.26 5.23 -4.04
CA TYR A 20 -8.20 4.96 -2.60
C TYR A 20 -9.60 5.03 -1.96
N LEU A 21 -10.36 6.09 -2.24
CA LEU A 21 -11.72 6.27 -1.72
C LEU A 21 -12.67 5.17 -2.18
N GLU A 22 -12.61 4.82 -3.46
CA GLU A 22 -13.43 3.77 -4.07
C GLU A 22 -13.17 2.41 -3.41
N SER A 23 -11.93 2.16 -2.99
CA SER A 23 -11.52 0.91 -2.35
C SER A 23 -11.88 0.80 -0.86
N PHE A 24 -12.57 1.78 -0.26
CA PHE A 24 -12.80 1.87 1.19
C PHE A 24 -13.39 0.59 1.82
N ILE A 25 -14.39 -0.02 1.18
CA ILE A 25 -15.03 -1.25 1.68
C ILE A 25 -14.27 -2.54 1.31
N ARG A 26 -13.14 -2.42 0.61
CA ARG A 26 -12.28 -3.53 0.17
C ARG A 26 -10.87 -3.34 0.74
N PRO A 27 -10.66 -3.63 2.03
CA PRO A 27 -9.44 -3.24 2.75
C PRO A 27 -8.15 -3.81 2.16
N VAL A 28 -8.18 -5.04 1.63
CA VAL A 28 -7.01 -5.65 0.96
C VAL A 28 -6.66 -4.89 -0.32
N VAL A 29 -7.67 -4.46 -1.09
CA VAL A 29 -7.48 -3.65 -2.29
C VAL A 29 -6.96 -2.27 -1.91
N ALA A 30 -7.56 -1.61 -0.92
CA ALA A 30 -7.12 -0.32 -0.42
C ALA A 30 -5.65 -0.36 0.01
N TRP A 31 -5.28 -1.36 0.81
CA TRP A 31 -3.90 -1.53 1.28
C TRP A 31 -2.91 -1.75 0.13
N ASN A 32 -3.26 -2.58 -0.86
CA ASN A 32 -2.43 -2.80 -2.05
C ASN A 32 -2.31 -1.53 -2.91
N THR A 33 -3.42 -0.80 -3.08
CA THR A 33 -3.47 0.46 -3.80
C THR A 33 -2.49 1.45 -3.19
N VAL A 34 -2.59 1.75 -1.90
CA VAL A 34 -1.70 2.71 -1.22
C VAL A 34 -0.24 2.28 -1.32
N ARG A 35 0.05 0.98 -1.16
CA ARG A 35 1.42 0.45 -1.28
C ARG A 35 2.02 0.66 -2.66
N ARG A 36 1.21 0.51 -3.72
CA ARG A 36 1.63 0.69 -5.11
C ARG A 36 1.68 2.15 -5.55
N THR A 37 0.66 2.94 -5.21
CA THR A 37 0.51 4.33 -5.69
C THR A 37 1.21 5.34 -4.80
N LYS A 38 1.54 4.98 -3.55
CA LYS A 38 2.00 5.86 -2.47
C LYS A 38 1.00 6.98 -2.15
N VAL A 39 -0.28 6.80 -2.50
CA VAL A 39 -1.35 7.79 -2.34
C VAL A 39 -2.53 7.16 -1.57
N PRO A 40 -3.04 7.81 -0.50
CA PRO A 40 -2.47 9.02 0.11
C PRO A 40 -1.13 8.72 0.81
N THR A 41 -0.36 9.77 1.08
CA THR A 41 0.82 9.66 1.94
C THR A 41 0.36 9.36 3.36
N LEU A 42 0.79 8.21 3.91
CA LEU A 42 0.47 7.78 5.26
C LEU A 42 1.73 7.76 6.13
N SER A 43 1.64 8.38 7.29
CA SER A 43 2.71 8.40 8.29
C SER A 43 2.45 7.34 9.38
N PRO A 44 3.50 6.68 9.91
CA PRO A 44 3.33 5.79 11.03
C PRO A 44 2.90 6.57 12.31
N PRO A 45 2.16 5.95 13.23
CA PRO A 45 1.90 6.51 14.56
C PRO A 45 3.21 6.78 15.34
N SER A 46 3.21 7.75 16.25
CA SER A 46 4.42 8.19 16.98
C SER A 46 5.15 7.08 17.75
N ASN A 47 4.42 6.05 18.20
CA ASN A 47 4.97 4.94 18.98
C ASN A 47 5.10 3.65 18.16
N ALA A 48 5.01 3.75 16.83
CA ALA A 48 5.19 2.59 15.96
C ALA A 48 6.67 2.14 15.99
N THR A 49 6.88 0.83 15.98
CA THR A 49 8.21 0.21 15.87
C THR A 49 8.70 0.12 14.43
N ILE A 50 7.88 0.53 13.47
CA ILE A 50 8.17 0.52 12.03
C ILE A 50 8.11 1.94 11.46
N THR A 51 8.86 2.17 10.38
CA THR A 51 9.11 3.53 9.83
C THR A 51 8.06 3.99 8.83
N THR A 52 7.14 3.12 8.42
CA THR A 52 6.06 3.40 7.47
C THR A 52 4.82 2.59 7.86
N ILE A 53 3.79 2.58 7.02
CA ILE A 53 2.68 1.63 7.15
C ILE A 53 3.19 0.21 6.94
N LEU A 54 2.45 -0.77 7.46
CA LEU A 54 2.73 -2.18 7.21
C LEU A 54 2.84 -2.45 5.69
N LYS A 55 3.92 -3.08 5.26
CA LYS A 55 4.20 -3.44 3.87
C LYS A 55 4.06 -4.93 3.58
N ARG A 56 4.02 -5.79 4.58
CA ARG A 56 3.85 -7.24 4.43
C ARG A 56 3.49 -7.90 5.74
N PHE A 57 3.02 -9.13 5.64
CA PHE A 57 3.00 -10.07 6.76
C PHE A 57 4.18 -11.03 6.63
N ASN A 58 4.63 -11.53 7.77
CA ASN A 58 5.66 -12.56 7.83
C ASN A 58 5.02 -13.94 7.55
N TYR A 59 5.82 -14.85 6.99
CA TYR A 59 5.48 -16.26 6.95
C TYR A 59 5.27 -16.79 8.38
N PRO A 60 4.25 -17.61 8.61
CA PRO A 60 3.93 -18.12 9.94
C PRO A 60 5.04 -19.05 10.46
N PRO A 61 5.24 -19.12 11.79
CA PRO A 61 6.29 -19.97 12.38
C PRO A 61 6.21 -21.43 11.96
N ASP A 62 4.99 -21.97 11.81
CA ASP A 62 4.77 -23.36 11.41
C ASP A 62 5.28 -23.64 9.98
N GLU A 63 5.16 -22.67 9.06
CA GLU A 63 5.69 -22.78 7.70
C GLU A 63 7.22 -22.74 7.69
N VAL A 64 7.80 -21.89 8.55
CA VAL A 64 9.26 -21.79 8.71
C VAL A 64 9.83 -23.06 9.33
N ALA A 65 9.14 -23.65 10.31
CA ALA A 65 9.56 -24.87 10.99
C ALA A 65 9.39 -26.12 10.12
N SER A 66 8.33 -26.16 9.28
CA SER A 66 8.00 -27.32 8.46
C SER A 66 8.79 -27.38 7.15
N ASN A 67 9.29 -26.24 6.66
CA ASN A 67 10.00 -26.16 5.40
C ASN A 67 11.31 -25.36 5.55
N PRO A 68 12.49 -26.01 5.58
CA PRO A 68 13.77 -25.33 5.72
C PRO A 68 14.13 -24.44 4.51
N ASN A 69 13.41 -24.57 3.38
CA ASN A 69 13.59 -23.70 2.21
C ASN A 69 12.69 -22.46 2.25
N THR A 70 11.87 -22.27 3.29
CA THR A 70 11.03 -21.07 3.44
C THR A 70 11.93 -19.83 3.45
N PRO A 71 11.62 -18.81 2.62
CA PRO A 71 12.42 -17.58 2.61
C PRO A 71 12.45 -16.92 3.98
N VAL A 72 13.60 -16.36 4.33
CA VAL A 72 13.77 -15.63 5.59
C VAL A 72 12.79 -14.45 5.63
N ASN A 73 12.05 -14.35 6.74
CA ASN A 73 11.19 -13.21 6.98
C ASN A 73 12.01 -11.92 7.07
N VAL A 74 11.64 -10.93 6.26
CA VAL A 74 12.19 -9.57 6.34
C VAL A 74 11.28 -8.70 7.22
N ASN A 75 11.76 -7.52 7.60
CA ASN A 75 10.95 -6.58 8.38
C ASN A 75 9.65 -6.22 7.65
N THR A 76 8.60 -5.98 8.42
CA THR A 76 7.25 -5.77 7.88
C THR A 76 7.08 -4.43 7.19
N ASP A 77 8.06 -3.53 7.27
CA ASP A 77 8.12 -2.25 6.58
C ASP A 77 8.98 -2.26 5.30
N VAL A 78 9.55 -3.41 4.93
CA VAL A 78 10.27 -3.57 3.66
C VAL A 78 9.28 -3.63 2.49
N PRO A 79 9.44 -2.82 1.42
CA PRO A 79 8.54 -2.81 0.24
C PRO A 79 8.49 -4.16 -0.48
N GLN A 80 7.29 -4.62 -0.85
CA GLN A 80 7.11 -5.81 -1.68
C GLN A 80 7.64 -5.58 -3.11
N TRP A 81 7.85 -6.66 -3.86
CA TRP A 81 8.44 -6.60 -5.22
C TRP A 81 7.65 -5.72 -6.20
N PHE A 82 6.35 -5.50 -5.96
CA PHE A 82 5.48 -4.67 -6.81
C PHE A 82 5.43 -3.19 -6.38
N GLU A 83 6.09 -2.84 -5.27
CA GLU A 83 6.12 -1.49 -4.72
C GLU A 83 7.31 -0.69 -5.29
N ASN A 84 7.27 -0.40 -6.59
CA ASN A 84 8.25 0.45 -7.28
C ASN A 84 8.17 1.93 -6.88
#